data_AF-A0A9D8V932-F1
#
_entry.id   AF-A0A9D8V932-F1
#
_cell.length_a   1.000
_cell.length_b   1.000
_cell.length_c   1.000
_cell.angle_alpha   90.00
_cell.angle_beta   90.00
_cell.angle_gamma   90.00
#
_symmetry.space_group_name_H-M   'P 1'
#
loop_
_entity.id
_entity.type
_entity.pdbx_description
1 polymer ?
#
loop_
_entity_poly.entity_id
_entity_poly.type
_entity_poly.pdbx_seq_one_letter_code
_entity_poly.pdbx_strand_id
1 'polypeptide(L)'
;MKPWLQQSGEGFQARLALRPDLQQKYHDFLQVIENNDAVPERVYEICRSRIQFIHGLRKEDVDARPLNDAEASALKVADRMPYQHHQLMDEEVETLKAFFGDQGSVALLTALAFFDVTCRLEATFQAAHMSDQ
;
A
#
# COMPACT_ATOMS: atom_id res chain seq x y z
N MET A 1 15.57 -0.72 -6.06
CA MET A 1 14.18 -0.23 -6.07
C MET A 1 13.28 -1.44 -6.15
N LYS A 2 12.32 -1.58 -5.23
CA LYS A 2 11.54 -2.83 -5.16
C LYS A 2 10.50 -2.86 -6.31
N PRO A 3 10.15 -4.04 -6.87
CA PRO A 3 9.43 -4.14 -8.14
C PRO A 3 8.00 -3.55 -8.15
N TRP A 4 7.39 -3.38 -6.97
CA TRP A 4 6.00 -2.94 -6.86
C TRP A 4 5.79 -1.43 -7.02
N LEU A 5 6.82 -0.58 -6.88
CA LEU A 5 6.70 0.84 -7.22
C LEU A 5 6.79 1.12 -8.73
N GLN A 6 7.44 0.23 -9.49
CA GLN A 6 7.43 0.30 -10.95
C GLN A 6 6.06 0.01 -11.55
N GLN A 7 5.15 -0.58 -10.78
CA GLN A 7 3.82 -0.96 -11.26
C GLN A 7 2.77 0.16 -11.19
N SER A 8 3.10 1.32 -10.59
CA SER A 8 2.33 2.54 -10.89
C SER A 8 2.57 2.86 -12.36
N GLY A 9 1.60 2.55 -13.22
CA GLY A 9 1.76 2.67 -14.68
C GLY A 9 2.16 4.07 -15.12
N GLU A 10 2.61 4.23 -16.37
CA GLU A 10 3.05 5.52 -16.94
C GLU A 10 2.06 6.67 -16.67
N GLY A 11 0.75 6.37 -16.56
CA GLY A 11 -0.30 7.33 -16.20
C GLY A 11 -0.18 7.92 -14.78
N PHE A 12 0.30 7.16 -13.79
CA PHE A 12 0.46 7.64 -12.41
C PHE A 12 1.57 8.69 -12.31
N GLN A 13 2.74 8.40 -12.88
CA GLN A 13 3.87 9.32 -12.90
C GLN A 13 3.59 10.58 -13.73
N ALA A 14 2.98 10.41 -14.92
CA ALA A 14 2.66 11.53 -15.81
C ALA A 14 1.67 12.54 -15.19
N ARG A 15 0.78 12.09 -14.28
CA ARG A 15 -0.22 12.96 -13.64
C ARG A 15 0.23 13.51 -12.30
N LEU A 16 1.03 12.78 -11.52
CA LEU A 16 1.76 13.38 -10.39
C LEU A 16 2.63 14.55 -10.86
N ALA A 17 3.17 14.48 -12.08
CA ALA A 17 3.91 15.60 -12.69
C ALA A 17 3.06 16.88 -12.91
N LEU A 18 1.73 16.82 -12.83
CA LEU A 18 0.88 18.03 -12.77
C LEU A 18 1.10 18.83 -11.47
N ARG A 19 1.69 18.19 -10.44
CA ARG A 19 2.10 18.79 -9.17
C ARG A 19 3.55 18.38 -8.86
N PRO A 20 4.56 18.97 -9.54
CA PRO A 20 5.96 18.53 -9.46
C PRO A 20 6.52 18.47 -8.03
N ASP A 21 6.18 19.45 -7.18
CA ASP A 21 6.60 19.46 -5.77
C ASP A 21 6.04 18.28 -4.97
N LEU A 22 4.85 17.79 -5.33
CA LEU A 22 4.26 16.60 -4.71
C LEU A 22 4.89 15.34 -5.30
N GLN A 23 5.14 15.29 -6.61
CA GLN A 23 5.76 14.14 -7.27
C GLN A 23 7.10 13.77 -6.63
N GLN A 24 8.00 14.74 -6.49
CA GLN A 24 9.33 14.48 -5.92
C GLN A 24 9.23 14.01 -4.47
N LYS A 25 8.42 14.68 -3.66
CA LYS A 25 8.21 14.29 -2.24
C LYS A 25 7.58 12.91 -2.12
N TYR A 26 6.64 12.58 -3.01
CA TYR A 26 5.97 11.28 -3.01
C TYR A 26 6.96 10.16 -3.38
N HIS A 27 7.78 10.39 -4.40
CA HIS A 27 8.86 9.48 -4.78
C HIS A 27 9.85 9.25 -3.62
N ASP A 28 10.39 10.33 -3.05
CA ASP A 28 11.39 10.24 -1.99
C ASP A 28 10.83 9.54 -0.74
N PHE A 29 9.58 9.83 -0.41
CA PHE A 29 8.91 9.22 0.73
C PHE A 29 8.70 7.71 0.55
N LEU A 30 8.26 7.28 -0.64
CA LEU A 30 8.12 5.86 -0.94
C LEU A 30 9.47 5.14 -0.92
N GLN A 31 10.52 5.78 -1.43
CA GLN A 31 11.87 5.22 -1.38
C GLN A 31 12.36 5.00 0.07
N VAL A 32 12.01 5.89 1.00
CA VAL A 32 12.34 5.73 2.44
C VAL A 32 11.57 4.55 3.06
N ILE A 33 10.28 4.39 2.73
CA ILE A 33 9.49 3.24 3.19
C ILE A 33 10.07 1.92 2.70
N GLU A 34 10.55 1.88 1.46
CA GLU A 34 11.13 0.69 0.85
C GLU A 34 12.49 0.30 1.43
N ASN A 35 13.34 1.29 1.69
CA ASN A 35 14.70 1.10 2.18
C ASN A 35 14.73 0.87 3.70
N ASN A 36 14.00 -0.13 4.14
CA ASN A 36 13.92 -0.56 5.53
C ASN A 36 13.80 -2.08 5.61
N ASP A 37 14.62 -2.69 6.46
CA ASP A 37 14.65 -4.14 6.69
C ASP A 37 13.83 -4.57 7.92
N ALA A 38 13.14 -3.62 8.57
CA ALA A 38 12.32 -3.93 9.76
C ALA A 38 11.02 -4.71 9.45
N VAL A 39 10.64 -4.85 8.18
CA VAL A 39 9.47 -5.62 7.75
C VAL A 39 9.84 -6.43 6.51
N PRO A 40 9.57 -7.74 6.47
CA PRO A 40 9.85 -8.57 5.30
C PRO A 40 9.12 -8.08 4.04
N GLU A 41 9.81 -8.15 2.89
CA GLU A 41 9.28 -7.75 1.58
C GLU A 41 7.92 -8.41 1.25
N ARG A 42 7.77 -9.70 1.55
CA ARG A 42 6.53 -10.45 1.34
C ARG A 42 5.32 -9.85 2.07
N VAL A 43 5.52 -9.23 3.25
CA VAL A 43 4.42 -8.59 3.99
C VAL A 43 3.88 -7.39 3.22
N TYR A 44 4.77 -6.57 2.64
CA TYR A 44 4.35 -5.45 1.79
C TYR A 44 3.65 -5.91 0.52
N GLU A 45 4.15 -6.96 -0.13
CA GLU A 45 3.54 -7.53 -1.33
C GLU A 45 2.10 -8.02 -1.07
N ILE A 46 1.90 -8.77 0.02
CA ILE A 46 0.58 -9.28 0.43
C ILE A 46 -0.38 -8.11 0.69
N CYS A 47 0.04 -7.16 1.52
CA CYS A 47 -0.81 -6.03 1.90
C CYS A 47 -1.16 -5.13 0.71
N ARG A 48 -0.19 -4.86 -0.18
CA ARG A 48 -0.41 -4.11 -1.40
C ARG A 48 -1.38 -4.83 -2.34
N SER A 49 -1.19 -6.13 -2.53
CA SER A 49 -2.08 -6.96 -3.36
C SER A 49 -3.52 -6.87 -2.88
N ARG A 50 -3.73 -6.97 -1.56
CA ARG A 50 -5.05 -6.85 -0.94
C ARG A 50 -5.69 -5.48 -1.18
N ILE A 51 -4.94 -4.40 -0.94
CA ILE A 51 -5.44 -3.03 -1.13
C ILE A 51 -5.77 -2.78 -2.62
N GLN A 52 -4.93 -3.25 -3.54
CA GLN A 52 -5.22 -3.14 -4.98
C GLN A 52 -6.46 -3.95 -5.41
N PHE A 53 -6.63 -5.14 -4.85
CA PHE A 53 -7.83 -5.96 -5.08
C PHE A 53 -9.10 -5.25 -4.58
N ILE A 54 -9.05 -4.68 -3.37
CA ILE A 54 -10.10 -3.85 -2.79
C ILE A 54 -10.53 -2.71 -3.73
N HIS A 55 -9.55 -2.02 -4.34
CA HIS A 55 -9.80 -0.92 -5.27
C HIS A 55 -10.15 -1.36 -6.69
N GLY A 56 -10.24 -2.67 -6.95
CA GLY A 56 -10.55 -3.21 -8.28
C GLY A 56 -9.42 -3.08 -9.31
N LEU A 57 -8.21 -2.72 -8.87
CA LEU A 57 -7.02 -2.61 -9.73
C LEU A 57 -6.39 -3.98 -10.03
N ARG A 58 -6.80 -5.02 -9.29
CA ARG A 58 -6.42 -6.42 -9.52
C ARG A 58 -7.65 -7.32 -9.52
N LYS A 59 -7.63 -8.34 -10.39
CA LYS A 59 -8.67 -9.38 -10.45
C LYS A 59 -8.48 -10.48 -9.39
N GLU A 60 -7.23 -10.72 -9.03
CA GLU A 60 -6.83 -11.74 -8.05
C GLU A 60 -6.29 -11.05 -6.80
N ASP A 61 -6.67 -11.57 -5.64
CA ASP A 61 -6.24 -11.10 -4.33
C ASP A 61 -4.80 -11.60 -4.00
N VAL A 62 -4.46 -11.67 -2.71
CA VAL A 62 -3.23 -12.26 -2.19
C VAL A 62 -2.99 -13.67 -2.77
N ASP A 63 -1.72 -13.95 -3.08
CA ASP A 63 -1.23 -15.27 -3.49
C ASP A 63 -1.74 -16.38 -2.54
N ALA A 64 -2.13 -17.54 -3.11
CA ALA A 64 -2.67 -18.68 -2.40
C ALA A 64 -1.69 -19.40 -1.46
N ARG A 65 -0.41 -18.98 -1.42
CA ARG A 65 0.56 -19.49 -0.44
C ARG A 65 0.08 -19.25 0.99
N PRO A 66 0.25 -20.21 1.91
CA PRO A 66 -0.09 -20.02 3.32
C PRO A 66 0.56 -18.79 3.93
N LEU A 67 -0.23 -18.09 4.76
CA LEU A 67 0.21 -16.95 5.56
C LEU A 67 0.74 -17.43 6.90
N ASN A 68 1.85 -16.87 7.35
CA ASN A 68 2.25 -16.97 8.76
C ASN A 68 1.49 -15.92 9.61
N ASP A 69 1.63 -16.00 10.94
CA ASP A 69 0.89 -15.12 11.86
C ASP A 69 1.18 -13.63 11.65
N ALA A 70 2.43 -13.28 11.34
CA ALA A 70 2.82 -11.89 11.09
C ALA A 70 2.21 -11.38 9.77
N GLU A 71 2.20 -12.20 8.72
CA GLU A 71 1.58 -11.91 7.43
C GLU A 71 0.06 -11.78 7.56
N ALA A 72 -0.59 -12.67 8.31
CA ALA A 72 -2.03 -12.62 8.57
C ALA A 72 -2.42 -11.39 9.40
N SER A 73 -1.62 -11.02 10.41
CA SER A 73 -1.83 -9.81 11.21
C SER A 73 -1.72 -8.55 10.35
N ALA A 74 -0.67 -8.43 9.53
CA ALA A 74 -0.49 -7.32 8.60
C ALA A 74 -1.63 -7.21 7.59
N LEU A 75 -2.05 -8.34 7.01
CA LEU A 75 -3.16 -8.39 6.06
C LEU A 75 -4.48 -7.90 6.68
N LYS A 76 -4.73 -8.24 7.94
CA LYS A 76 -5.92 -7.78 8.69
C LYS A 76 -5.97 -6.25 8.82
N VAL A 77 -4.82 -5.61 9.02
CA VAL A 77 -4.71 -4.14 9.09
C VAL A 77 -4.85 -3.53 7.68
N ALA A 78 -4.21 -4.13 6.68
CA ALA A 78 -4.30 -3.71 5.28
C ALA A 78 -5.74 -3.75 4.75
N ASP A 79 -6.53 -4.74 5.15
CA ASP A 79 -7.93 -4.89 4.75
C ASP A 79 -8.82 -3.74 5.23
N ARG A 80 -8.50 -3.17 6.40
CA ARG A 80 -9.30 -2.08 6.99
C ARG A 80 -8.89 -0.70 6.52
N MET A 81 -7.63 -0.52 6.12
CA MET A 81 -7.09 0.79 5.77
C MET A 81 -7.97 1.57 4.76
N PRO A 82 -8.50 0.97 3.67
CA PRO A 82 -9.21 1.73 2.64
C PRO A 82 -10.59 2.29 3.03
N TYR A 83 -11.33 1.62 3.91
CA TYR A 83 -12.75 1.97 4.20
C TYR A 83 -13.17 1.85 5.68
N GLN A 84 -12.30 1.32 6.54
CA GLN A 84 -12.57 1.05 7.96
C GLN A 84 -11.38 1.47 8.84
N HIS A 85 -10.57 2.44 8.44
CA HIS A 85 -9.41 2.88 9.23
C HIS A 85 -9.80 3.35 10.65
N HIS A 86 -11.02 3.88 10.84
CA HIS A 86 -11.56 4.25 12.15
C HIS A 86 -11.93 3.05 13.04
N GLN A 87 -11.90 1.83 12.50
CA GLN A 87 -12.13 0.57 13.21
C GLN A 87 -10.84 -0.21 13.43
N LEU A 88 -9.68 0.35 13.05
CA LEU A 88 -8.39 -0.21 13.41
C LEU A 88 -8.20 -0.01 14.91
N MET A 89 -8.13 -1.11 15.66
CA MET A 89 -8.04 -1.06 17.12
C MET A 89 -6.58 -1.01 17.57
N ASP A 90 -6.33 -0.40 18.73
CA ASP A 90 -4.99 -0.28 19.31
C ASP A 90 -4.35 -1.67 19.53
N GLU A 91 -5.14 -2.68 19.89
CA GLU A 91 -4.64 -4.05 20.07
C GLU A 91 -4.08 -4.66 18.77
N GLU A 92 -4.58 -4.22 17.62
CA GLU A 92 -4.11 -4.67 16.31
C GLU A 92 -2.77 -4.03 15.97
N VAL A 93 -2.59 -2.76 16.35
CA VAL A 93 -1.31 -2.05 16.24
C VAL A 93 -0.28 -2.66 17.20
N GLU A 94 -0.66 -2.97 18.44
CA GLU A 94 0.21 -3.66 19.40
C GLU A 94 0.61 -5.07 18.92
N THR A 95 -0.29 -5.77 18.22
CA THR A 95 0.03 -7.06 17.60
C THR A 95 1.08 -6.90 16.49
N LEU A 96 0.95 -5.88 15.62
CA LEU A 96 1.98 -5.58 14.62
C LEU A 96 3.33 -5.25 15.27
N LYS A 97 3.29 -4.48 16.36
CA LYS A 97 4.48 -4.14 17.14
C LYS A 97 5.15 -5.37 17.74
N ALA A 98 4.39 -6.36 18.21
CA ALA A 98 4.95 -7.62 18.68
C ALA A 98 5.72 -8.38 17.59
N PHE A 99 5.30 -8.28 16.32
CA PHE A 99 5.96 -8.94 15.20
C PHE A 99 7.12 -8.14 14.59
N PHE A 100 6.97 -6.82 14.46
CA PHE A 100 7.87 -5.98 13.65
C PHE A 100 8.59 -4.89 14.46
N GLY A 101 8.32 -4.80 15.76
CA GLY A 101 8.82 -3.73 16.63
C GLY A 101 8.27 -2.34 16.26
N ASP A 102 8.76 -1.31 16.96
CA ASP A 102 8.33 0.07 16.73
C ASP A 102 8.67 0.54 15.31
N GLN A 103 9.90 0.29 14.86
CA GLN A 103 10.37 0.70 13.53
C GLN A 103 9.55 0.03 12.41
N GLY A 104 9.27 -1.27 12.53
CA GLY A 104 8.49 -1.97 11.53
C GLY A 104 7.01 -1.58 11.54
N SER A 105 6.44 -1.29 12.71
CA SER A 105 5.06 -0.78 12.82
C SER A 105 4.89 0.58 12.14
N VAL A 106 5.82 1.50 12.39
CA VAL A 106 5.85 2.82 11.72
C VAL A 106 5.94 2.63 10.21
N ALA A 107 6.88 1.81 9.74
CA ALA A 107 7.07 1.58 8.31
C ALA A 107 5.85 0.95 7.64
N LEU A 108 5.29 -0.10 8.25
CA LEU A 108 4.15 -0.83 7.69
C LEU A 108 2.89 0.04 7.66
N LEU A 109 2.48 0.64 8.79
CA LEU A 109 1.26 1.46 8.84
C LEU A 109 1.32 2.63 7.84
N THR A 110 2.50 3.25 7.72
CA THR A 110 2.73 4.31 6.74
C THR A 110 2.60 3.78 5.31
N ALA A 111 3.22 2.64 5.00
CA ALA A 111 3.12 2.02 3.68
C ALA A 111 1.68 1.69 3.29
N LEU A 112 0.90 1.11 4.22
CA LEU A 112 -0.50 0.74 3.99
C LEU A 112 -1.36 1.95 3.59
N ALA A 113 -1.20 3.07 4.29
CA ALA A 113 -1.89 4.32 3.95
C ALA A 113 -1.51 4.81 2.54
N PHE A 114 -0.24 4.69 2.16
CA PHE A 114 0.24 5.11 0.85
C PHE A 114 -0.16 4.16 -0.28
N PHE A 115 -0.31 2.87 0.00
CA PHE A 115 -0.91 1.94 -0.97
C PHE A 115 -2.36 2.34 -1.29
N ASP A 116 -3.15 2.71 -0.28
CA ASP A 116 -4.52 3.21 -0.48
C ASP A 116 -4.54 4.51 -1.30
N VAL A 117 -3.73 5.50 -0.92
CA VAL A 117 -3.60 6.77 -1.65
C VAL A 117 -3.17 6.53 -3.10
N THR A 118 -2.20 5.66 -3.34
CA THR A 118 -1.73 5.31 -4.69
C THR A 118 -2.88 4.75 -5.53
N CYS A 119 -3.67 3.82 -4.98
CA CYS A 119 -4.82 3.24 -5.69
C CYS A 119 -5.88 4.31 -6.03
N ARG A 120 -6.18 5.22 -5.09
CA ARG A 120 -7.14 6.31 -5.32
C ARG A 120 -6.65 7.30 -6.37
N LEU A 121 -5.36 7.63 -6.35
CA LEU A 121 -4.74 8.45 -7.39
C LEU A 121 -4.84 7.75 -8.75
N GLU A 122 -4.55 6.45 -8.83
CA GLU A 122 -4.74 5.66 -10.04
C GLU A 122 -6.19 5.68 -10.56
N ALA A 123 -7.18 5.61 -9.66
CA ALA A 123 -8.59 5.71 -10.02
C ALA A 123 -8.96 7.08 -10.64
N THR A 124 -8.29 8.17 -10.25
CA THR A 124 -8.48 9.48 -10.92
C THR A 124 -8.05 9.47 -12.39
N PHE A 125 -7.28 8.45 -12.82
CA PHE A 125 -6.83 8.29 -14.20
C PHE A 125 -7.73 7.37 -15.01
N GLN A 126 -8.26 6.29 -14.41
CA GLN A 126 -9.15 5.35 -15.11
C GLN A 126 -10.54 5.95 -15.38
N ALA A 127 -11.06 6.79 -14.48
CA ALA A 127 -12.36 7.44 -14.67
C ALA A 127 -12.37 8.42 -15.87
N ALA A 128 -11.22 9.02 -16.20
CA ALA A 128 -11.08 9.95 -17.33
C ALA A 128 -11.16 9.27 -18.71
N HIS A 129 -11.03 7.94 -18.78
CA HIS A 129 -11.19 7.19 -20.03
C HIS A 129 -12.62 6.66 -20.27
N MET A 130 -13.51 6.79 -19.29
CA MET A 130 -14.93 6.41 -19.42
C MET A 130 -15.86 7.60 -19.70
N SER A 131 -15.33 8.82 -19.80
CA SER A 131 -16.13 10.04 -20.05
C SER A 131 -16.26 10.41 -21.54
N ASP A 132 -15.60 9.67 -22.43
CA ASP A 132 -15.55 9.94 -23.88
C ASP A 132 -16.19 8.80 -24.73
N GLN A 133 -17.16 8.06 -24.18
CA GLN A 133 -17.99 7.10 -24.93
C GLN A 133 -19.47 7.39 -24.77
#